data_AF-A0A924PWQ8-F1
#
_entry.id   AF-A0A924PWQ8-F1
#
_cell.length_a   1.000
_cell.length_b   1.000
_cell.length_c   1.000
_cell.angle_alpha   90.00
_cell.angle_beta   90.00
_cell.angle_gamma   90.00
#
_symmetry.space_group_name_H-M   'P 1'
#
loop_
_entity.id
_entity.type
_entity.pdbx_description
1 polymer ?
#
loop_
_entity_poly.entity_id
_entity_poly.type
_entity_poly.pdbx_seq_one_letter_code
_entity_poly.pdbx_strand_id
1 'polypeptide(L)'
;MAWIRPGFVSAVGLYSGIAQRTPTLLLTAESDSLANSWSTPYYASLDTRLPAAKIELVGLGHLSLWTTSSQASQGKVAKYVTAWIKRFVDENTRYTSFVSTQGADMSAFASHGGY
;
A
#
# COMPACT_ATOMS: atom_id res chain seq x y z
N MET A 1 3.08 13.48 -39.97
CA MET A 1 3.25 12.01 -40.14
C MET A 1 4.70 11.67 -39.80
N ALA A 2 4.93 10.52 -39.12
CA ALA A 2 6.19 9.99 -38.56
C ALA A 2 6.72 10.75 -37.32
N TRP A 3 6.56 10.31 -36.07
CA TRP A 3 6.88 9.04 -35.37
C TRP A 3 8.35 8.62 -35.49
N ILE A 4 9.11 8.79 -34.40
CA ILE A 4 10.34 8.04 -34.11
C ILE A 4 10.02 7.13 -32.91
N ARG A 5 10.08 5.81 -33.12
CA ARG A 5 10.04 4.75 -32.08
C ARG A 5 11.50 4.25 -31.81
N PRO A 6 11.73 3.25 -30.95
CA PRO A 6 12.09 3.42 -29.54
C PRO A 6 13.48 2.82 -29.22
N GLY A 7 14.09 3.24 -28.12
CA GLY A 7 15.29 2.59 -27.57
C GLY A 7 14.94 1.27 -26.87
N PHE A 8 15.60 0.20 -27.29
CA PHE A 8 15.61 -1.12 -26.67
C PHE A 8 16.13 -1.05 -25.22
N VAL A 9 15.47 -1.75 -24.29
CA VAL A 9 16.09 -2.15 -23.01
C VAL A 9 15.96 -3.67 -22.87
N SER A 10 17.09 -4.29 -22.57
CA SER A 10 17.38 -5.73 -22.55
C SER A 10 16.52 -6.52 -21.56
N ALA A 11 16.13 -7.73 -21.95
CA ALA A 11 15.21 -8.63 -21.26
C ALA A 11 15.89 -9.52 -20.19
N VAL A 12 16.70 -8.92 -19.31
CA VAL A 12 17.26 -9.61 -18.12
C VAL A 12 17.15 -8.67 -16.91
N GLY A 13 15.94 -8.54 -16.34
CA GLY A 13 15.69 -7.66 -15.18
C GLY A 13 14.23 -7.25 -14.93
N LEU A 14 13.26 -8.09 -15.29
CA LEU A 14 11.85 -7.68 -15.51
C LEU A 14 10.99 -7.41 -14.26
N TYR A 15 11.58 -7.18 -13.07
CA TYR A 15 10.83 -6.68 -11.91
C TYR A 15 11.41 -5.41 -11.26
N SER A 16 12.53 -4.85 -11.76
CA SER A 16 13.14 -3.63 -11.19
C SER A 16 12.86 -2.34 -12.01
N GLY A 17 11.95 -2.40 -12.97
CA GLY A 17 11.92 -1.45 -14.11
C GLY A 17 10.82 -0.40 -14.14
N ILE A 18 9.87 -0.40 -13.20
CA ILE A 18 9.02 0.77 -12.95
C ILE A 18 9.34 1.25 -11.56
N ALA A 19 10.20 2.26 -11.44
CA ALA A 19 10.25 3.05 -10.23
C ALA A 19 8.81 3.49 -9.95
N GLN A 20 8.20 2.91 -8.91
CA GLN A 20 6.78 3.02 -8.66
C GLN A 20 6.48 4.47 -8.25
N ARG A 21 6.13 5.33 -9.21
CA ARG A 21 6.02 6.79 -9.03
C ARG A 21 4.84 7.24 -8.16
N THR A 22 4.00 6.30 -7.73
CA THR A 22 2.73 6.57 -7.06
C THR A 22 2.83 6.29 -5.56
N PRO A 23 2.28 7.17 -4.70
CA PRO A 23 2.10 6.86 -3.30
C PRO A 23 1.34 5.55 -3.12
N THR A 24 1.91 4.62 -2.36
CA THR A 24 1.41 3.24 -2.26
C THR A 24 0.93 2.88 -0.86
N LEU A 25 -0.34 2.46 -0.75
CA LEU A 25 -0.87 1.81 0.44
C LEU A 25 -0.90 0.30 0.23
N LEU A 26 -0.25 -0.44 1.12
CA LEU A 26 -0.34 -1.90 1.21
C LEU A 26 -1.14 -2.28 2.46
N LEU A 27 -2.39 -2.70 2.26
CA LEU A 27 -3.23 -3.26 3.32
C LEU A 27 -3.04 -4.77 3.41
N THR A 28 -2.84 -5.25 4.61
CA THR A 28 -2.58 -6.66 4.93
C THR A 28 -3.41 -7.08 6.15
N ALA A 29 -3.51 -8.38 6.37
CA ALA A 29 -4.34 -8.99 7.40
C ALA A 29 -3.49 -9.90 8.28
N GLU A 30 -3.62 -9.77 9.60
CA GLU A 30 -2.84 -10.53 10.59
C GLU A 30 -2.95 -12.05 10.40
N SER A 31 -4.15 -12.55 10.10
CA SER A 31 -4.44 -13.97 9.91
C SER A 31 -4.58 -14.36 8.43
N ASP A 32 -3.84 -13.69 7.54
CA ASP A 32 -3.79 -14.05 6.12
C ASP A 32 -3.06 -15.39 5.91
N SER A 33 -3.76 -16.42 5.44
CA SER A 33 -3.18 -17.73 5.15
C SER A 33 -2.80 -17.95 3.68
N LEU A 34 -3.09 -16.99 2.80
CA LEU A 34 -2.88 -17.12 1.34
C LEU A 34 -1.72 -16.26 0.84
N ALA A 35 -1.47 -15.09 1.44
CA ALA A 35 -0.50 -14.11 0.96
C ALA A 35 0.42 -13.52 2.06
N ASN A 36 0.53 -14.15 3.23
CA ASN A 36 1.37 -13.66 4.34
C ASN A 36 2.84 -13.41 3.97
N SER A 37 3.41 -14.23 3.10
CA SER A 37 4.83 -14.15 2.70
C SER A 37 5.11 -13.10 1.62
N TRP A 38 4.08 -12.50 1.02
CA TRP A 38 4.22 -11.60 -0.12
C TRP A 38 4.32 -10.12 0.27
N SER A 39 3.61 -9.70 1.30
CA SER A 39 3.44 -8.28 1.59
C SER A 39 4.74 -7.60 2.02
N THR A 40 5.53 -8.26 2.86
CA THR A 40 6.81 -7.74 3.37
C THR A 40 7.86 -7.58 2.28
N PRO A 41 8.17 -8.59 1.44
CA PRO A 41 9.13 -8.41 0.35
C PRO A 41 8.65 -7.41 -0.71
N TYR A 42 7.34 -7.36 -0.99
CA TYR A 42 6.80 -6.35 -1.90
C TYR A 42 7.01 -4.92 -1.34
N TYR A 43 6.67 -4.68 -0.07
CA TYR A 43 6.91 -3.39 0.56
C TYR A 43 8.40 -3.00 0.55
N ALA A 44 9.29 -3.96 0.84
CA ALA A 44 10.73 -3.72 0.82
C ALA A 44 11.29 -3.42 -0.58
N SER A 45 10.57 -3.78 -1.65
CA SER A 45 10.93 -3.46 -3.04
C SER A 45 10.51 -2.06 -3.49
N LEU A 46 9.70 -1.35 -2.70
CA LEU A 46 9.24 0.01 -3.04
C LEU A 46 10.37 1.02 -2.94
N ASP A 47 10.32 2.06 -3.79
CA ASP A 47 11.25 3.17 -3.70
C ASP A 47 11.01 3.96 -2.40
N THR A 48 12.01 3.93 -1.51
CA THR A 48 11.96 4.61 -0.20
C THR A 48 11.81 6.13 -0.29
N ARG A 49 12.07 6.73 -1.45
CA ARG A 49 11.87 8.17 -1.70
C ARG A 49 10.40 8.55 -1.87
N LEU A 50 9.54 7.58 -2.16
CA LEU A 50 8.12 7.82 -2.41
C LEU A 50 7.28 7.43 -1.19
N PRO A 51 6.10 8.07 -1.01
CA PRO A 51 5.28 7.83 0.17
C PRO A 51 4.70 6.42 0.09
N ALA A 52 4.96 5.59 1.10
CA ALA A 52 4.35 4.28 1.18
C ALA A 52 4.09 3.84 2.62
N ALA A 53 2.93 3.19 2.83
CA ALA A 53 2.57 2.58 4.10
C ALA A 53 2.19 1.11 3.90
N LYS A 54 2.73 0.23 4.75
CA LYS A 54 2.22 -1.13 4.97
C LYS A 54 1.50 -1.16 6.30
N ILE A 55 0.21 -1.47 6.27
CA ILE A 55 -0.65 -1.60 7.46
C ILE A 55 -1.18 -3.02 7.53
N GLU A 56 -0.91 -3.71 8.62
CA GLU A 56 -1.48 -5.02 8.93
C GLU A 56 -2.60 -4.86 9.95
N LEU A 57 -3.79 -5.33 9.62
CA LEU A 57 -5.00 -5.12 10.41
C LEU A 57 -5.24 -6.27 11.38
N VAL A 58 -5.41 -5.92 12.66
CA VAL A 58 -5.66 -6.87 13.75
C VAL A 58 -6.95 -7.67 13.50
N GLY A 59 -6.88 -8.98 13.66
CA GLY A 59 -8.00 -9.90 13.65
C GLY A 59 -8.67 -10.09 12.29
N LEU A 60 -8.02 -9.66 11.20
CA LEU A 60 -8.51 -9.87 9.83
C LEU A 60 -7.79 -11.05 9.18
N GLY A 61 -8.47 -11.76 8.28
CA GLY A 61 -7.89 -12.76 7.38
C GLY A 61 -7.85 -12.27 5.93
N HIS A 62 -7.30 -13.09 5.01
CA HIS A 62 -7.13 -12.73 3.60
C HIS A 62 -8.41 -12.20 2.96
N LEU A 63 -9.50 -12.97 3.10
CA LEU A 63 -10.80 -12.61 2.54
C LEU A 63 -11.48 -11.46 3.28
N SER A 64 -11.04 -11.08 4.47
CA SER A 64 -11.63 -9.93 5.21
C SER A 64 -11.30 -8.58 4.57
N LEU A 65 -10.28 -8.54 3.69
CA LEU A 65 -9.89 -7.33 2.95
C LEU A 65 -10.80 -7.09 1.72
N TRP A 66 -11.36 -8.15 1.15
CA TRP A 66 -12.32 -8.09 0.05
C TRP A 66 -13.77 -8.19 0.54
N THR A 67 -14.02 -9.10 1.46
CA THR A 67 -15.36 -9.34 2.00
C THR A 67 -15.65 -8.33 3.11
N THR A 68 -16.70 -7.54 2.89
CA THR A 68 -17.30 -6.66 3.88
C THR A 68 -18.15 -7.44 4.88
N SER A 69 -17.78 -8.69 5.19
CA SER A 69 -18.58 -9.66 5.95
C SER A 69 -18.83 -9.27 7.41
N SER A 70 -18.07 -8.30 7.94
CA SER A 70 -18.31 -7.71 9.26
C SER A 70 -18.18 -6.19 9.23
N GLN A 71 -18.96 -5.48 10.05
CA GLN A 71 -18.84 -4.03 10.19
C GLN A 71 -17.44 -3.62 10.68
N ALA A 72 -16.80 -4.47 11.49
CA ALA A 72 -15.45 -4.24 12.00
C ALA A 72 -14.39 -4.28 10.88
N SER A 73 -14.46 -5.25 9.96
CA SER A 73 -13.55 -5.29 8.80
C SER A 73 -13.80 -4.12 7.85
N GLN A 74 -15.06 -3.78 7.60
CA GLN A 74 -15.44 -2.61 6.80
C GLN A 74 -14.87 -1.30 7.37
N GLY A 75 -15.05 -1.07 8.68
CA GLY A 75 -14.59 0.16 9.34
C GLY A 75 -13.08 0.33 9.28
N LYS A 76 -12.32 -0.74 9.55
CA LYS A 76 -10.85 -0.71 9.50
C LYS A 76 -10.33 -0.45 8.08
N VAL A 77 -10.80 -1.21 7.09
CA VAL A 77 -10.36 -1.06 5.70
C VAL A 77 -10.75 0.30 5.14
N ALA A 78 -12.02 0.71 5.29
CA ALA A 78 -12.52 1.97 4.75
C ALA A 78 -11.80 3.19 5.35
N LYS A 79 -11.46 3.15 6.66
CA LYS A 79 -10.70 4.21 7.33
C LYS A 79 -9.37 4.48 6.64
N TYR A 80 -8.56 3.44 6.42
CA TYR A 80 -7.21 3.61 5.86
C TYR A 80 -7.22 3.87 4.35
N VAL A 81 -8.13 3.25 3.59
CA VAL A 81 -8.31 3.56 2.17
C VAL A 81 -8.75 5.03 1.99
N THR A 82 -9.73 5.47 2.77
CA THR A 82 -10.21 6.87 2.71
C THR A 82 -9.09 7.84 3.10
N ALA A 83 -8.35 7.57 4.16
CA ALA A 83 -7.25 8.43 4.58
C ALA A 83 -6.15 8.53 3.52
N TRP A 84 -5.82 7.43 2.85
CA TRP A 84 -4.81 7.43 1.78
C TRP A 84 -5.26 8.24 0.57
N ILE A 85 -6.49 8.01 0.11
CA ILE A 85 -7.06 8.77 -1.01
C ILE A 85 -7.14 10.26 -0.65
N LYS A 86 -7.64 10.61 0.54
CA LYS A 86 -7.67 12.01 1.00
C LYS A 86 -6.28 12.62 1.10
N ARG A 87 -5.28 11.87 1.56
CA ARG A 87 -3.93 12.39 1.66
C ARG A 87 -3.32 12.66 0.28
N PHE A 88 -3.40 11.72 -0.66
CA PHE A 88 -2.62 11.80 -1.91
C PHE A 88 -3.39 12.22 -3.14
N VAL A 89 -4.71 12.02 -3.19
CA VAL A 89 -5.56 12.51 -4.30
C VAL A 89 -6.03 13.93 -4.02
N ASP A 90 -6.45 14.22 -2.79
CA ASP A 90 -6.95 15.55 -2.41
C ASP A 90 -5.87 16.44 -1.75
N GLU A 91 -4.63 15.95 -1.64
CA GLU A 91 -3.50 16.64 -0.97
C GLU A 91 -3.81 17.11 0.46
N ASN A 92 -4.75 16.45 1.16
CA ASN A 92 -5.27 16.90 2.44
C ASN A 92 -4.41 16.36 3.60
N THR A 93 -3.51 17.20 4.10
CA THR A 93 -2.56 16.89 5.18
C THR A 93 -3.22 16.57 6.52
N ARG A 94 -4.50 16.89 6.72
CA ARG A 94 -5.25 16.48 7.93
C ARG A 94 -5.36 14.96 8.08
N TYR A 95 -5.14 14.21 6.99
CA TYR A 95 -5.20 12.75 7.00
C TYR A 95 -3.84 12.07 7.23
N THR A 96 -2.74 12.82 7.30
CA THR A 96 -1.38 12.25 7.43
C THR A 96 -1.24 11.36 8.67
N SER A 97 -1.78 11.75 9.82
CA SER A 97 -1.65 10.99 11.07
C SER A 97 -2.27 9.59 11.01
N PHE A 98 -3.29 9.38 10.16
CA PHE A 98 -3.94 8.07 10.03
C PHE A 98 -3.08 7.06 9.24
N VAL A 99 -2.09 7.52 8.48
CA VAL A 99 -1.31 6.68 7.53
C VAL A 99 0.20 6.77 7.70
N SER A 100 0.68 7.62 8.63
CA SER A 100 2.10 7.80 8.96
C SER A 100 2.45 7.38 10.40
N THR A 101 1.46 6.91 11.18
CA THR A 101 1.66 6.48 12.56
C THR A 101 0.85 5.23 12.83
N GLN A 102 1.41 4.31 13.62
CA GLN A 102 0.72 3.08 14.01
C GLN A 102 -0.49 3.40 14.89
N GLY A 103 -1.67 2.92 14.49
CA GLY A 103 -2.91 3.01 15.26
C GLY A 103 -3.24 1.71 16.00
N ALA A 104 -4.18 1.77 16.93
CA ALA A 104 -4.61 0.60 17.72
C ALA A 104 -5.24 -0.54 16.88
N ASP A 105 -5.74 -0.23 15.67
CA ASP A 105 -6.32 -1.23 14.77
C ASP A 105 -5.25 -2.03 13.99
N MET A 106 -3.96 -1.73 14.19
CA MET A 106 -2.83 -2.28 13.42
C MET A 106 -1.97 -3.23 14.24
N SER A 107 -1.82 -4.49 13.79
CA SER A 107 -0.91 -5.48 14.39
C SER A 107 0.55 -5.19 14.02
N ALA A 108 0.77 -4.71 12.80
CA ALA A 108 2.06 -4.26 12.30
C ALA A 108 1.91 -3.03 11.42
N PHE A 109 2.94 -2.18 11.42
CA PHE A 109 2.98 -0.95 10.65
C PHE A 109 4.39 -0.66 10.14
N ALA A 110 4.49 -0.20 8.90
CA ALA A 110 5.71 0.38 8.36
C ALA A 110 5.34 1.54 7.41
N SER A 111 6.11 2.62 7.46
CA SER A 111 5.94 3.76 6.57
C SER A 111 7.28 4.36 6.15
N HIS A 112 7.36 4.88 4.94
CA HIS A 112 8.49 5.68 4.45
C HIS A 112 8.03 6.75 3.44
N GLY A 113 8.97 7.61 3.04
CA GLY A 113 8.72 8.72 2.12
C GLY A 113 8.13 9.95 2.82
N GLY A 114 7.99 11.04 2.05
CA GLY A 114 7.42 12.30 2.52
C GLY A 114 5.89 12.26 2.51
N TYR A 115 5.28 12.56 3.67
CA TYR A 115 3.82 12.70 3.83
C TYR A 115 3.38 14.15 3.89
#